data_AF-A0A2R6D996-F1
#
_entry.id   AF-A0A2R6D996-F1
#
_cell.length_a   1.000
_cell.length_b   1.000
_cell.length_c   1.000
_cell.angle_alpha   90.00
_cell.angle_beta   90.00
_cell.angle_gamma   90.00
#
_symmetry.space_group_name_H-M   'P 1'
#
loop_
_entity.id
_entity.type
_entity.pdbx_description
1 polymer ?
#
loop_
_entity_poly.entity_id
_entity_poly.type
_entity_poly.pdbx_seq_one_letter_code
_entity_poly.pdbx_strand_id
1 'polypeptide(L)'
;MDDRTRLLTEWTDQPDAGPLVQYLRDAERRAALDALKNPTRILDIGSETGVTRRLPDDATVTRLDFSAETSARAATALDDVARFETTTPESPTLPFPRSRFDAAVCVGPLDWRFLDADHLAREVSRVLSRDGTFAVTAPTPESPYYVGGRYELRYRTPDEFEATLAPHLTPGEQTYIYQPPEKLQWLAGNLPDAVGRSVARYAERRTETCARERASYVVTGANAPDYRGRADDALDCLLRPVADRGFFDPETDRFHGRLDYALTDDGTMSWQAGKGSRRRYGPLALLGAARWRQSPLGDDRDDDRLRRLAAGYERLLDAESGELPSYALGPLTGAFALLSMAGFDTLDAAERAFATGRDRFDFDHSEDGLLLHGWSYLHDALADPTAVTDALREGSQTVATRQNPETGLFEFSNATTDRHQNQMYVLWGLCRAVEVAAGDGYLANAEAALDYTLDTRLRGDGALRWLEPHRLERLSVALGRGEYPQWKLLFACHQSFFALAAAHYRAAGGDRPLDRPVGRAMDWLYGGNALDRDLTDITGLGVPTRHLTTDDRLDAPGNQFKGAYEVGAYLFALTELSVW
;
A
#
# COMPACT_ATOMS: atom_id res chain seq x y z
N MET A 1 18.06 34.64 11.93
CA MET A 1 17.80 33.43 11.13
C MET A 1 17.69 32.29 12.12
N ASP A 2 16.58 31.56 12.15
CA ASP A 2 16.48 30.38 13.01
C ASP A 2 17.46 29.30 12.51
N ASP A 3 17.86 28.36 13.38
CA ASP A 3 18.86 27.34 13.04
C ASP A 3 18.43 26.47 11.84
N ARG A 4 17.12 26.27 11.67
CA ARG A 4 16.51 25.55 10.55
C ARG A 4 16.76 26.25 9.22
N THR A 5 16.40 27.52 9.10
CA THR A 5 16.57 28.31 7.87
C THR A 5 18.04 28.40 7.51
N ARG A 6 18.92 28.51 8.51
CA ARG A 6 20.38 28.45 8.32
C ARG A 6 20.80 27.12 7.71
N LEU A 7 20.36 25.99 8.28
CA LEU A 7 20.67 24.66 7.75
C LEU A 7 20.17 24.45 6.31
N LEU A 8 18.92 24.82 6.02
CA LEU A 8 18.34 24.69 4.68
C LEU A 8 19.12 25.52 3.64
N THR A 9 19.53 26.74 4.03
CA THR A 9 20.29 27.66 3.18
C THR A 9 21.73 27.16 2.96
N GLU A 10 22.40 26.68 4.02
CA GLU A 10 23.74 26.10 3.94
C GLU A 10 23.78 24.81 3.12
N TRP A 11 22.73 23.98 3.20
CA TRP A 11 22.63 22.73 2.44
C TRP A 11 22.52 22.97 0.92
N THR A 12 21.83 24.02 0.52
CA THR A 12 21.43 24.24 -0.88
C THR A 12 22.60 24.55 -1.79
N ASP A 13 23.54 25.35 -1.32
CA ASP A 13 24.72 25.73 -2.10
C ASP A 13 25.94 25.63 -1.20
N GLN A 14 26.49 24.42 -1.18
CA GLN A 14 27.59 24.04 -0.32
C GLN A 14 28.92 24.39 -0.99
N PRO A 15 29.90 24.94 -0.24
CA PRO A 15 31.21 25.22 -0.80
C PRO A 15 31.95 23.92 -1.16
N ASP A 16 33.03 24.09 -1.93
CA ASP A 16 34.00 23.03 -2.23
C ASP A 16 34.44 22.34 -0.95
N ALA A 17 34.48 21.00 -1.00
CA ALA A 17 34.83 20.18 0.12
C ALA A 17 36.14 19.43 -0.12
N GLY A 18 36.78 19.00 0.97
CA GLY A 18 37.95 18.14 0.89
C GLY A 18 37.66 16.83 0.15
N PRO A 19 38.69 16.12 -0.37
CA PRO A 19 38.51 15.01 -1.30
C PRO A 19 37.54 13.91 -0.87
N LEU A 20 37.43 13.61 0.44
CA LEU A 20 36.55 12.57 0.96
C LEU A 20 35.06 12.95 0.94
N VAL A 21 34.74 14.20 1.29
CA VAL A 21 33.37 14.71 1.27
C VAL A 21 32.92 14.88 -0.18
N GLN A 22 33.81 15.40 -1.04
CA GLN A 22 33.52 15.54 -2.46
C GLN A 22 33.24 14.18 -3.11
N TYR A 23 34.03 13.16 -2.79
CA TYR A 23 33.77 11.78 -3.24
C TYR A 23 32.37 11.30 -2.87
N LEU A 24 31.92 11.50 -1.63
CA LEU A 24 30.58 11.09 -1.21
C LEU A 24 29.49 11.81 -2.01
N ARG A 25 29.60 13.14 -2.13
CA ARG A 25 28.66 13.94 -2.93
C ARG A 25 28.59 13.44 -4.37
N ASP A 26 29.75 13.12 -4.96
CA ASP A 26 29.83 12.61 -6.33
C ASP A 26 29.23 11.20 -6.45
N ALA A 27 29.44 10.33 -5.46
CA ALA A 27 28.90 8.97 -5.43
C ALA A 27 27.38 8.95 -5.24
N GLU A 28 26.85 9.72 -4.29
CA GLU A 28 25.40 9.87 -4.08
C GLU A 28 24.72 10.43 -5.32
N ARG A 29 25.27 11.52 -5.88
CA ARG A 29 24.73 12.12 -7.11
C ARG A 29 24.73 11.13 -8.26
N ARG A 30 25.84 10.43 -8.50
CA ARG A 30 25.93 9.45 -9.60
C ARG A 30 24.89 8.35 -9.44
N ALA A 31 24.82 7.73 -8.25
CA ALA A 31 23.86 6.67 -7.98
C ALA A 31 22.40 7.15 -8.09
N ALA A 32 22.09 8.37 -7.64
CA ALA A 32 20.76 8.95 -7.76
C ALA A 32 20.39 9.22 -9.23
N LEU A 33 21.30 9.78 -10.02
CA LEU A 33 21.07 10.05 -11.45
C LEU A 33 20.92 8.75 -12.25
N ASP A 34 21.75 7.73 -11.98
CA ASP A 34 21.66 6.42 -12.63
C ASP A 34 20.28 5.76 -12.37
N ALA A 35 19.68 6.03 -11.20
CA ALA A 35 18.35 5.52 -10.85
C ALA A 35 17.20 6.18 -11.63
N LEU A 36 17.37 7.40 -12.17
CA LEU A 36 16.31 8.16 -12.85
C LEU A 36 16.02 7.68 -14.29
N LYS A 37 16.83 6.77 -14.85
CA LYS A 37 16.72 6.29 -16.24
C LYS A 37 16.82 7.46 -17.25
N ASN A 38 15.78 7.71 -18.06
CA ASN A 38 15.73 8.74 -19.10
C ASN A 38 14.50 9.65 -18.90
N PRO A 39 14.49 10.51 -17.87
CA PRO A 39 13.33 11.31 -17.53
C PRO A 39 13.20 12.55 -18.41
N THR A 40 11.96 13.03 -18.61
CA THR A 40 11.69 14.26 -19.38
C THR A 40 11.15 15.40 -18.53
N ARG A 41 10.54 15.10 -17.37
CA ARG A 41 9.93 16.07 -16.45
C ARG A 41 10.32 15.72 -15.02
N ILE A 42 11.33 16.42 -14.50
CA ILE A 42 11.96 16.12 -13.23
C ILE A 42 11.50 17.09 -12.15
N LEU A 43 11.14 16.57 -10.98
CA LEU A 43 11.00 17.31 -9.74
C LEU A 43 12.27 17.16 -8.89
N ASP A 44 13.05 18.23 -8.73
CA ASP A 44 14.17 18.28 -7.78
C ASP A 44 13.69 18.79 -6.42
N ILE A 45 13.85 18.00 -5.37
CA ILE A 45 13.33 18.27 -4.03
C ILE A 45 14.49 18.57 -3.08
N GLY A 46 14.77 19.85 -2.89
CA GLY A 46 15.72 20.34 -1.88
C GLY A 46 17.16 19.82 -2.04
N SER A 47 17.53 19.27 -3.19
CA SER A 47 18.90 18.77 -3.41
C SER A 47 19.91 19.93 -3.41
N GLU A 48 21.17 19.63 -3.11
CA GLU A 48 22.27 20.59 -3.33
C GLU A 48 22.34 20.99 -4.82
N THR A 49 22.63 22.25 -5.13
CA THR A 49 22.62 22.80 -6.50
C THR A 49 23.51 22.03 -7.49
N GLY A 50 24.63 21.45 -7.06
CA GLY A 50 25.51 20.60 -7.86
C GLY A 50 24.92 19.23 -8.22
N VAL A 51 23.84 18.79 -7.57
CA VAL A 51 22.99 17.68 -8.04
C VAL A 51 22.11 18.18 -9.19
N THR A 52 21.42 19.31 -8.98
CA THR A 52 20.49 19.90 -9.96
C THR A 52 21.16 20.25 -11.28
N ARG A 53 22.37 20.84 -11.24
CA ARG A 53 23.17 21.19 -12.44
C ARG A 53 23.60 19.99 -13.28
N ARG A 54 23.42 18.77 -12.78
CA ARG A 54 23.84 17.52 -13.44
C ARG A 54 22.66 16.66 -13.86
N LEU A 55 21.43 17.15 -13.68
CA LEU A 55 20.25 16.53 -14.27
C LEU A 55 20.33 16.60 -15.80
N PRO A 56 19.66 15.69 -16.53
CA PRO A 56 19.68 15.67 -17.99
C PRO A 56 19.32 17.02 -18.62
N ASP A 57 20.17 17.51 -19.53
CA ASP A 57 20.02 18.82 -20.17
C ASP A 57 18.73 18.95 -21.01
N ASP A 58 18.18 17.83 -21.48
CA ASP A 58 16.94 17.77 -22.27
C ASP A 58 15.67 17.64 -21.41
N ALA A 59 15.81 17.47 -20.09
CA ALA A 59 14.69 17.38 -19.18
C ALA A 59 14.20 18.76 -18.72
N THR A 60 12.88 18.91 -18.55
CA THR A 60 12.31 20.08 -17.90
C THR A 60 12.39 19.91 -16.39
N VAL A 61 13.26 20.68 -15.73
CA VAL A 61 13.45 20.63 -14.27
C VAL A 61 12.56 21.64 -13.56
N THR A 62 11.78 21.17 -12.59
CA THR A 62 11.10 21.99 -11.58
C THR A 62 11.77 21.75 -10.24
N ARG A 63 12.15 22.81 -9.54
CA ARG A 63 12.78 22.73 -8.21
C ARG A 63 11.79 23.10 -7.11
N LEU A 64 11.73 22.29 -6.06
CA LEU A 64 10.95 22.49 -4.85
C LEU A 64 11.90 22.57 -3.65
N ASP A 65 11.86 23.69 -2.92
CA ASP A 65 12.65 23.88 -1.70
C ASP A 65 11.77 24.03 -0.45
N PHE A 66 12.35 23.84 0.74
CA PHE A 66 11.61 23.86 2.00
C PHE A 66 11.50 25.25 2.66
N SER A 67 11.94 26.30 1.97
CA SER A 67 11.68 27.70 2.35
C SER A 67 11.85 28.65 1.16
N ALA A 68 11.26 29.83 1.26
CA ALA A 68 11.41 30.90 0.27
C ALA A 68 12.85 31.40 0.17
N GLU A 69 13.57 31.54 1.29
CA GLU A 69 14.97 31.96 1.25
C GLU A 69 15.87 30.94 0.55
N THR A 70 15.62 29.65 0.80
CA THR A 70 16.37 28.56 0.19
C THR A 70 16.13 28.50 -1.32
N SER A 71 14.87 28.64 -1.74
CA SER A 71 14.50 28.72 -3.15
C SER A 71 15.15 29.91 -3.86
N ALA A 72 15.13 31.10 -3.23
CA ALA A 72 15.78 32.29 -3.77
C ALA A 72 17.31 32.11 -3.91
N ARG A 73 17.95 31.42 -2.96
CA ARG A 73 19.37 31.08 -3.04
C ARG A 73 19.66 30.12 -4.20
N ALA A 74 18.86 29.08 -4.36
CA ALA A 74 19.00 28.14 -5.46
C ALA A 74 18.83 28.83 -6.82
N ALA A 75 17.84 29.72 -6.95
CA ALA A 75 17.59 30.50 -8.17
C ALA A 75 18.74 31.45 -8.54
N THR A 76 19.57 31.85 -7.58
CA THR A 76 20.80 32.62 -7.86
C THR A 76 21.93 31.75 -8.40
N ALA A 77 21.90 30.45 -8.11
CA ALA A 77 22.97 29.50 -8.38
C ALA A 77 22.69 28.59 -9.60
N LEU A 78 21.46 28.60 -10.12
CA LEU A 78 20.95 27.70 -11.16
C LEU A 78 20.27 28.51 -12.27
N ASP A 79 20.72 28.33 -13.51
CA ASP A 79 20.22 29.08 -14.67
C ASP A 79 19.18 28.29 -15.50
N ASP A 80 19.20 26.95 -15.45
CA ASP A 80 18.43 26.07 -16.34
C ASP A 80 17.22 25.39 -15.67
N VAL A 81 16.69 25.99 -14.60
CA VAL A 81 15.49 25.49 -13.90
C VAL A 81 14.24 26.22 -14.42
N ALA A 82 13.26 25.45 -14.91
CA ALA A 82 12.06 26.02 -15.52
C ALA A 82 11.13 26.69 -14.51
N ARG A 83 11.11 26.19 -13.26
CA ARG A 83 10.23 26.70 -12.21
C ARG A 83 10.79 26.39 -10.82
N PHE A 84 10.65 27.36 -9.92
CA PHE A 84 10.96 27.23 -8.50
C PHE A 84 9.66 27.29 -7.69
N GLU A 85 9.52 26.38 -6.74
CA GLU A 85 8.39 26.27 -5.83
C GLU A 85 8.87 26.03 -4.41
N THR A 86 7.97 26.21 -3.44
CA THR A 86 8.28 26.00 -2.03
C THR A 86 7.21 25.24 -1.29
N THR A 87 7.62 24.48 -0.28
CA THR A 87 6.73 23.87 0.73
C THR A 87 7.33 23.99 2.13
N THR A 88 6.58 23.66 3.17
CA THR A 88 7.13 23.50 4.53
C THR A 88 7.64 22.08 4.76
N PRO A 89 8.68 21.88 5.57
CA PRO A 89 9.19 20.53 5.84
C PRO A 89 8.34 19.75 6.85
N GLU A 90 7.60 20.40 7.74
CA GLU A 90 6.80 19.70 8.76
C GLU A 90 5.47 19.13 8.22
N SER A 91 5.04 19.61 7.04
CA SER A 91 3.83 19.14 6.36
C SER A 91 3.95 19.41 4.86
N PRO A 92 4.82 18.66 4.15
CA PRO A 92 5.22 19.00 2.80
C PRO A 92 4.13 18.68 1.79
N THR A 93 3.25 19.65 1.49
CA THR A 93 2.25 19.55 0.42
C THR A 93 2.81 20.08 -0.90
N LEU A 94 2.86 19.21 -1.91
CA LEU A 94 3.45 19.53 -3.20
C LEU A 94 2.43 20.27 -4.08
N PRO A 95 2.71 21.52 -4.55
CA PRO A 95 1.74 22.36 -5.26
C PRO A 95 1.56 21.97 -6.74
N PHE A 96 1.61 20.67 -7.02
CA PHE A 96 1.54 20.11 -8.35
C PHE A 96 0.34 19.18 -8.50
N PRO A 97 -0.27 19.11 -9.69
CA PRO A 97 -1.28 18.11 -9.97
C PRO A 97 -0.65 16.70 -9.97
N ARG A 98 -1.52 15.69 -9.97
CA ARG A 98 -1.11 14.29 -10.06
C ARG A 98 -0.36 13.99 -11.36
N SER A 99 0.54 13.00 -11.31
CA SER A 99 1.24 12.47 -12.48
C SER A 99 1.90 13.54 -13.38
N ARG A 100 2.33 14.62 -12.74
CA ARG A 100 2.96 15.78 -13.38
C ARG A 100 4.38 15.47 -13.83
N PHE A 101 5.08 14.60 -13.11
CA PHE A 101 6.49 14.28 -13.27
C PHE A 101 6.67 12.80 -13.62
N ASP A 102 7.68 12.50 -14.44
CA ASP A 102 8.14 11.13 -14.70
C ASP A 102 9.37 10.77 -13.85
N ALA A 103 9.95 11.75 -13.15
CA ALA A 103 11.01 11.54 -12.19
C ALA A 103 10.97 12.56 -11.06
N ALA A 104 11.44 12.15 -9.88
CA ALA A 104 11.73 13.03 -8.77
C ALA A 104 13.10 12.66 -8.18
N VAL A 105 13.82 13.65 -7.65
CA VAL A 105 15.12 13.45 -7.01
C VAL A 105 15.18 14.18 -5.67
N CYS A 106 15.69 13.51 -4.64
CA CYS A 106 15.90 14.06 -3.30
C CYS A 106 17.21 13.51 -2.74
N VAL A 107 18.30 14.26 -2.92
CA VAL A 107 19.62 13.88 -2.39
C VAL A 107 19.90 14.70 -1.13
N GLY A 108 19.82 14.04 0.04
CA GLY A 108 20.05 14.64 1.36
C GLY A 108 18.79 14.83 2.20
N PRO A 109 17.85 15.73 1.84
CA PRO A 109 16.82 16.24 2.75
C PRO A 109 15.98 15.22 3.53
N LEU A 110 15.81 14.00 3.00
CA LEU A 110 15.01 12.95 3.65
C LEU A 110 15.56 12.55 5.04
N ASP A 111 16.80 12.91 5.33
CA ASP A 111 17.45 12.70 6.61
C ASP A 111 17.15 13.78 7.65
N TRP A 112 16.47 14.89 7.33
CA TRP A 112 16.20 15.93 8.33
C TRP A 112 15.14 15.53 9.36
N ARG A 113 15.43 15.78 10.65
CA ARG A 113 14.54 15.42 11.76
C ARG A 113 13.23 16.19 11.78
N PHE A 114 13.24 17.41 11.26
CA PHE A 114 12.08 18.29 11.16
C PHE A 114 11.29 18.08 9.86
N LEU A 115 11.78 17.24 8.93
CA LEU A 115 11.04 16.85 7.74
C LEU A 115 10.11 15.69 8.05
N ASP A 116 8.83 15.85 7.69
CA ASP A 116 7.88 14.75 7.63
C ASP A 116 8.11 13.93 6.35
N ALA A 117 9.04 12.97 6.45
CA ALA A 117 9.45 12.13 5.32
C ALA A 117 8.33 11.21 4.81
N ASP A 118 7.43 10.78 5.70
CA ASP A 118 6.27 9.94 5.35
C ASP A 118 5.28 10.73 4.49
N HIS A 119 4.94 11.95 4.94
CA HIS A 119 4.11 12.86 4.13
C HIS A 119 4.78 13.21 2.80
N LEU A 120 6.09 13.47 2.79
CA LEU A 120 6.81 13.73 1.53
C LEU A 120 6.73 12.53 0.58
N ALA A 121 6.94 11.30 1.06
CA ALA A 121 6.82 10.09 0.24
C ALA A 121 5.42 9.93 -0.38
N ARG A 122 4.36 10.21 0.39
CA ARG A 122 2.97 10.25 -0.12
C ARG A 122 2.80 11.26 -1.26
N GLU A 123 3.25 12.48 -1.03
CA GLU A 123 3.06 13.56 -1.99
C GLU A 123 3.90 13.37 -3.26
N VAL A 124 5.11 12.83 -3.12
CA VAL A 124 5.95 12.42 -4.25
C VAL A 124 5.26 11.33 -5.07
N SER A 125 4.77 10.27 -4.40
CA SER A 125 3.99 9.21 -5.05
C SER A 125 2.78 9.76 -5.82
N ARG A 126 2.08 10.75 -5.25
CA ARG A 126 0.94 11.41 -5.88
C ARG A 126 1.30 12.19 -7.16
N VAL A 127 2.43 12.90 -7.18
CA VAL A 127 2.81 13.76 -8.32
C VAL A 127 3.58 13.02 -9.40
N LEU A 128 4.11 11.83 -9.11
CA LEU A 128 4.74 10.95 -10.09
C LEU A 128 3.71 10.26 -10.98
N SER A 129 4.08 10.01 -12.23
CA SER A 129 3.35 9.09 -13.12
C SER A 129 3.49 7.64 -12.66
N ARG A 130 2.63 6.75 -13.18
CA ARG A 130 2.68 5.30 -12.91
C ARG A 130 4.06 4.67 -13.13
N ASP A 131 4.77 5.09 -14.17
CA ASP A 131 6.13 4.61 -14.49
C ASP A 131 7.23 5.53 -13.91
N GLY A 132 6.85 6.47 -13.06
CA GLY A 132 7.76 7.49 -12.53
C GLY A 132 8.66 6.95 -11.42
N THR A 133 9.90 7.43 -11.40
CA THR A 133 10.90 7.00 -10.41
C THR A 133 11.32 8.14 -9.49
N PHE A 134 11.37 7.85 -8.18
CA PHE A 134 11.93 8.73 -7.16
C PHE A 134 13.34 8.27 -6.77
N ALA A 135 14.36 9.00 -7.21
CA ALA A 135 15.74 8.77 -6.75
C ALA A 135 15.97 9.47 -5.42
N VAL A 136 16.31 8.71 -4.39
CA VAL A 136 16.43 9.24 -3.03
C VAL A 136 17.58 8.60 -2.27
N THR A 137 18.24 9.40 -1.42
CA THR A 137 19.36 8.97 -0.60
C THR A 137 19.07 9.14 0.89
N ALA A 138 19.70 8.30 1.72
CA ALA A 138 19.71 8.48 3.17
C ALA A 138 21.02 7.98 3.79
N PRO A 139 21.50 8.65 4.85
CA PRO A 139 22.62 8.17 5.63
C PRO A 139 22.19 7.04 6.58
N THR A 140 23.12 6.14 6.87
CA THR A 140 22.91 5.02 7.80
C THR A 140 23.71 5.22 9.10
N PRO A 141 23.46 4.41 10.15
CA PRO A 141 24.29 4.42 11.36
C PRO A 141 25.79 4.13 11.13
N GLU A 142 26.17 3.54 9.99
CA GLU A 142 27.57 3.33 9.59
C GLU A 142 28.22 4.58 8.97
N SER A 143 27.46 5.66 8.82
CA SER A 143 28.00 6.95 8.42
C SER A 143 28.97 7.49 9.47
N PRO A 144 30.14 8.02 9.07
CA PRO A 144 31.07 8.69 10.00
C PRO A 144 30.44 9.86 10.76
N TYR A 145 29.34 10.41 10.26
CA TYR A 145 28.66 11.58 10.81
C TYR A 145 27.67 11.22 11.91
N TYR A 146 27.43 9.92 12.15
CA TYR A 146 26.53 9.42 13.19
C TYR A 146 27.01 9.79 14.61
N VAL A 147 28.30 9.56 14.90
CA VAL A 147 28.91 9.75 16.25
C VAL A 147 29.00 11.23 16.65
N GLY A 148 29.15 12.12 15.67
CA GLY A 148 29.23 13.57 15.88
C GLY A 148 27.88 14.26 16.03
N GLY A 149 26.76 13.55 15.82
CA GLY A 149 25.41 14.01 16.11
C GLY A 149 25.17 15.46 15.69
N ARG A 150 25.19 15.79 14.39
CA ARG A 150 24.40 16.94 13.95
C ARG A 150 22.97 16.62 14.38
N TYR A 151 22.48 17.26 15.45
CA TYR A 151 21.20 17.00 16.13
C TYR A 151 19.97 17.17 15.23
N GLU A 152 20.20 17.40 13.95
CA GLU A 152 19.25 17.76 12.91
C GLU A 152 19.00 16.58 11.94
N LEU A 153 19.83 15.53 11.93
CA LEU A 153 19.71 14.39 10.99
C LEU A 153 19.19 13.10 11.65
N ARG A 154 18.48 12.27 10.87
CA ARG A 154 18.01 10.92 11.15
C ARG A 154 18.81 9.94 10.30
N TYR A 155 19.52 9.05 10.98
CA TYR A 155 20.23 7.95 10.35
C TYR A 155 19.33 6.72 10.38
N ARG A 156 19.10 6.11 9.22
CA ARG A 156 18.21 4.96 9.08
C ARG A 156 19.02 3.76 8.60
N THR A 157 18.80 2.61 9.21
CA THR A 157 19.18 1.35 8.59
C THR A 157 18.50 1.23 7.22
N PRO A 158 19.05 0.45 6.28
CA PRO A 158 18.40 0.22 4.99
C PRO A 158 16.94 -0.27 5.11
N ASP A 159 16.63 -1.07 6.14
CA ASP A 159 15.25 -1.52 6.41
C ASP A 159 14.32 -0.37 6.86
N GLU A 160 14.80 0.51 7.74
CA GLU A 160 14.05 1.70 8.18
C GLU A 160 13.88 2.72 7.05
N PHE A 161 14.86 2.80 6.14
CA PHE A 161 14.77 3.62 4.93
C PHE A 161 13.68 3.12 3.98
N GLU A 162 13.65 1.81 3.70
CA GLU A 162 12.56 1.19 2.94
C GLU A 162 11.20 1.43 3.61
N ALA A 163 11.12 1.28 4.94
CA ALA A 163 9.91 1.51 5.70
C ALA A 163 9.43 2.97 5.65
N THR A 164 10.33 3.95 5.46
CA THR A 164 9.96 5.37 5.31
C THR A 164 9.31 5.66 3.94
N LEU A 165 9.61 4.84 2.93
CA LEU A 165 9.05 4.98 1.58
C LEU A 165 7.76 4.18 1.40
N ALA A 166 7.68 3.01 2.05
CA ALA A 166 6.50 2.15 2.03
C ALA A 166 5.34 2.75 2.86
N PRO A 167 4.08 2.40 2.54
CA PRO A 167 3.64 1.62 1.38
C PRO A 167 3.50 2.48 0.10
N HIS A 168 3.85 3.77 0.16
CA HIS A 168 3.56 4.75 -0.89
C HIS A 168 4.49 4.68 -2.08
N LEU A 169 5.69 4.13 -1.89
CA LEU A 169 6.71 3.93 -2.90
C LEU A 169 7.35 2.55 -2.67
N THR A 170 7.63 1.83 -3.76
CA THR A 170 8.39 0.57 -3.71
C THR A 170 9.84 0.85 -4.09
N PRO A 171 10.80 0.68 -3.17
CA PRO A 171 12.23 0.76 -3.48
C PRO A 171 12.64 -0.34 -4.47
N GLY A 172 13.35 0.04 -5.53
CA GLY A 172 14.01 -0.91 -6.43
C GLY A 172 15.33 -1.43 -5.87
N GLU A 173 16.26 -1.81 -6.74
CA GLU A 173 17.61 -2.18 -6.34
C GLU A 173 18.29 -1.01 -5.59
N GLN A 174 18.95 -1.35 -4.48
CA GLN A 174 19.64 -0.38 -3.63
C GLN A 174 21.13 -0.36 -3.94
N THR A 175 21.67 0.85 -4.08
CA THR A 175 23.11 1.09 -4.15
C THR A 175 23.63 1.48 -2.77
N TYR A 176 24.71 0.82 -2.33
CA TYR A 176 25.33 1.04 -1.03
C TYR A 176 26.65 1.79 -1.17
N ILE A 177 26.76 2.96 -0.52
CA ILE A 177 27.95 3.79 -0.60
C ILE A 177 28.76 3.63 0.69
N TYR A 178 30.05 3.33 0.53
CA TYR A 178 30.99 3.24 1.64
C TYR A 178 31.68 4.58 1.89
N GLN A 179 31.73 4.97 3.16
CA GLN A 179 32.69 5.96 3.65
C GLN A 179 33.61 5.38 4.73
N PRO A 180 34.87 5.84 4.82
CA PRO A 180 35.75 5.46 5.91
C PRO A 180 35.19 5.93 7.27
N PRO A 181 35.46 5.19 8.37
CA PRO A 181 35.04 5.61 9.71
C PRO A 181 35.60 6.98 10.11
N GLU A 182 34.91 7.67 11.02
CA GLU A 182 35.20 9.03 11.47
C GLU A 182 36.69 9.28 11.76
N LYS A 183 37.36 8.40 12.53
CA LYS A 183 38.78 8.55 12.86
C LYS A 183 39.69 8.61 11.64
N LEU A 184 39.39 7.82 10.61
CA LEU A 184 40.16 7.82 9.37
C LEU A 184 39.83 9.04 8.52
N GLN A 185 38.59 9.53 8.56
CA GLN A 185 38.23 10.80 7.92
C GLN A 185 38.93 11.98 8.56
N TRP A 186 38.92 12.06 9.89
CA TRP A 186 39.62 13.08 10.64
C TRP A 186 41.12 13.07 10.33
N LEU A 187 41.76 11.90 10.33
CA LEU A 187 43.18 11.78 10.01
C LEU A 187 43.44 12.22 8.56
N ALA A 188 42.65 11.77 7.60
CA ALA A 188 42.81 12.12 6.19
C ALA A 188 42.55 13.61 5.91
N GLY A 189 41.62 14.24 6.63
CA GLY A 189 41.30 15.65 6.51
C GLY A 189 42.36 16.59 7.10
N ASN A 190 43.23 16.09 7.99
CA ASN A 190 44.36 16.83 8.54
C ASN A 190 45.68 16.58 7.79
N LEU A 191 45.65 15.78 6.72
CA LEU A 191 46.81 15.46 5.88
C LEU A 191 46.73 16.19 4.53
N PRO A 192 47.85 16.33 3.79
CA PRO A 192 47.84 16.95 2.48
C PRO A 192 46.83 16.29 1.53
N ASP A 193 46.21 17.07 0.63
CA ASP A 193 45.16 16.59 -0.26
C ASP A 193 45.52 15.35 -1.09
N ALA A 194 46.81 15.14 -1.40
CA ALA A 194 47.27 13.94 -2.09
C ALA A 194 46.95 12.66 -1.30
N VAL A 195 47.04 12.72 0.04
CA VAL A 195 46.64 11.64 0.93
C VAL A 195 45.12 11.54 0.97
N GLY A 196 44.40 12.65 1.15
CA GLY A 196 42.94 12.69 1.12
C GLY A 196 42.36 12.06 -0.15
N ARG A 197 42.90 12.41 -1.33
CA ARG A 197 42.54 11.81 -2.64
C ARG A 197 42.84 10.31 -2.73
N SER A 198 43.86 9.84 -2.01
CA SER A 198 44.19 8.40 -1.97
C SER A 198 43.20 7.62 -1.13
N VAL A 199 42.75 8.19 0.00
CA VAL A 199 41.69 7.60 0.83
C VAL A 199 40.35 7.67 0.11
N ALA A 200 40.03 8.77 -0.58
CA ALA A 200 38.81 8.89 -1.39
C ALA A 200 38.74 7.81 -2.49
N ARG A 201 39.81 7.59 -3.25
CA ARG A 201 39.90 6.49 -4.24
C ARG A 201 39.77 5.11 -3.62
N TYR A 202 40.23 4.92 -2.39
CA TYR A 202 40.02 3.67 -1.67
C TYR A 202 38.55 3.49 -1.29
N ALA A 203 37.89 4.55 -0.82
CA ALA A 203 36.47 4.53 -0.50
C ALA A 203 35.61 4.24 -1.74
N GLU A 204 35.92 4.87 -2.88
CA GLU A 204 35.25 4.64 -4.16
C GLU A 204 35.31 3.16 -4.58
N ARG A 205 36.50 2.55 -4.57
CA ARG A 205 36.64 1.11 -4.85
C ARG A 205 35.89 0.21 -3.85
N ARG A 206 35.70 0.66 -2.61
CA ARG A 206 34.95 -0.10 -1.60
C ARG A 206 33.44 0.00 -1.81
N THR A 207 32.95 1.10 -2.38
CA THR A 207 31.55 1.26 -2.77
C THR A 207 31.12 0.23 -3.82
N GLU A 208 31.98 -0.07 -4.79
CA GLU A 208 31.72 -1.10 -5.83
C GLU A 208 31.40 -2.49 -5.25
N THR A 209 31.87 -2.79 -4.03
CA THR A 209 31.64 -4.07 -3.36
C THR A 209 31.07 -3.88 -1.95
N CYS A 210 30.39 -2.76 -1.70
CA CYS A 210 29.89 -2.45 -0.35
C CYS A 210 28.71 -3.36 -0.01
N ALA A 211 28.83 -4.09 1.11
CA ALA A 211 27.72 -4.84 1.66
C ALA A 211 26.72 -3.91 2.36
N ARG A 212 25.45 -4.33 2.43
CA ARG A 212 24.34 -3.59 3.06
C ARG A 212 24.67 -3.14 4.49
N GLU A 213 25.32 -4.00 5.27
CA GLU A 213 25.61 -3.80 6.70
C GLU A 213 26.78 -2.84 6.94
N ARG A 214 27.49 -2.43 5.87
CA ARG A 214 28.65 -1.53 5.93
C ARG A 214 28.44 -0.24 5.14
N ALA A 215 27.25 -0.07 4.58
CA ALA A 215 26.88 1.07 3.77
C ALA A 215 26.76 2.29 4.66
N SER A 216 27.54 3.34 4.44
CA SER A 216 27.38 4.62 5.13
C SER A 216 26.18 5.41 4.60
N TYR A 217 25.83 5.20 3.33
CA TYR A 217 24.65 5.76 2.68
C TYR A 217 23.98 4.70 1.82
N VAL A 218 22.65 4.81 1.70
CA VAL A 218 21.83 4.01 0.79
C VAL A 218 21.20 4.94 -0.24
N VAL A 219 21.18 4.50 -1.49
CA VAL A 219 20.53 5.18 -2.62
C VAL A 219 19.59 4.19 -3.29
N THR A 220 18.39 4.63 -3.64
CA THR A 220 17.44 3.80 -4.39
C THR A 220 16.63 4.65 -5.36
N GLY A 221 16.23 4.03 -6.48
CA GLY A 221 15.10 4.49 -7.27
C GLY A 221 13.84 3.78 -6.79
N ALA A 222 12.88 4.52 -6.27
CA ALA A 222 11.61 3.99 -5.81
C ALA A 222 10.48 4.32 -6.78
N ASN A 223 9.60 3.37 -7.08
CA ASN A 223 8.49 3.56 -8.01
C ASN A 223 7.19 3.80 -7.26
N ALA A 224 6.33 4.65 -7.82
CA ALA A 224 4.98 4.85 -7.28
C ALA A 224 4.06 3.71 -7.74
N PRO A 225 3.33 3.03 -6.85
CA PRO A 225 2.42 1.95 -7.22
C PRO A 225 1.14 2.44 -7.92
N ASP A 226 0.90 3.76 -7.97
CA ASP A 226 -0.31 4.40 -8.54
C ASP A 226 -1.62 3.80 -8.00
N TYR A 227 -1.76 3.76 -6.67
CA TYR A 227 -2.96 3.19 -6.04
C TYR A 227 -4.27 3.84 -6.50
N ARG A 228 -4.26 5.15 -6.77
CA ARG A 228 -5.45 5.85 -7.25
C ARG A 228 -5.81 5.47 -8.68
N GLY A 229 -4.86 5.48 -9.62
CA GLY A 229 -5.14 5.06 -11.00
C GLY A 229 -5.68 3.62 -11.04
N ARG A 230 -5.10 2.73 -10.23
CA ARG A 230 -5.59 1.36 -10.08
C ARG A 230 -6.97 1.27 -9.40
N ALA A 231 -7.33 2.22 -8.55
CA ALA A 231 -8.66 2.29 -7.97
C ALA A 231 -9.70 2.73 -9.01
N ASP A 232 -9.34 3.66 -9.90
CA ASP A 232 -10.18 4.05 -11.03
C ASP A 232 -10.40 2.87 -11.99
N ASP A 233 -9.34 2.13 -12.34
CA ASP A 233 -9.42 0.88 -13.13
C ASP A 233 -10.27 -0.19 -12.40
N ALA A 234 -10.05 -0.30 -11.09
CA ALA A 234 -10.89 -0.90 -10.05
C ALA A 234 -12.39 -0.79 -10.29
N LEU A 235 -12.81 0.47 -10.22
CA LEU A 235 -14.19 0.89 -10.29
C LEU A 235 -14.76 0.69 -11.69
N ASP A 236 -14.02 1.05 -12.73
CA ASP A 236 -14.45 0.85 -14.11
C ASP A 236 -14.71 -0.63 -14.40
N CYS A 237 -13.83 -1.52 -13.96
CA CYS A 237 -14.00 -2.97 -14.10
C CYS A 237 -15.32 -3.46 -13.46
N LEU A 238 -15.65 -2.98 -12.25
CA LEU A 238 -16.90 -3.34 -11.57
C LEU A 238 -18.13 -2.79 -12.28
N LEU A 239 -18.09 -1.49 -12.62
CA LEU A 239 -19.24 -0.76 -13.13
C LEU A 239 -19.49 -0.99 -14.63
N ARG A 240 -18.51 -1.52 -15.36
CA ARG A 240 -18.65 -1.87 -16.77
C ARG A 240 -19.66 -3.03 -16.93
N PRO A 241 -20.54 -3.00 -17.96
CA PRO A 241 -21.49 -4.07 -18.20
C PRO A 241 -20.83 -5.44 -18.41
N VAL A 242 -21.50 -6.52 -18.01
CA VAL A 242 -21.02 -7.91 -18.23
C VAL A 242 -20.77 -8.21 -19.70
N ALA A 243 -21.60 -7.67 -20.60
CA ALA A 243 -21.43 -7.82 -22.04
C ALA A 243 -20.09 -7.26 -22.55
N ASP A 244 -19.56 -6.25 -21.85
CA ASP A 244 -18.31 -5.57 -22.15
C ASP A 244 -17.15 -6.05 -21.25
N ARG A 245 -17.28 -7.26 -20.68
CA ARG A 245 -16.28 -7.90 -19.79
C ARG A 245 -16.11 -7.18 -18.44
N GLY A 246 -17.16 -6.54 -17.94
CA GLY A 246 -17.23 -6.02 -16.56
C GLY A 246 -18.12 -6.85 -15.64
N PHE A 247 -18.50 -6.28 -14.49
CA PHE A 247 -19.35 -6.97 -13.51
C PHE A 247 -20.76 -6.40 -13.38
N PHE A 248 -21.10 -5.26 -13.98
CA PHE A 248 -22.44 -4.69 -13.86
C PHE A 248 -23.46 -5.46 -14.69
N ASP A 249 -24.50 -5.99 -14.04
CA ASP A 249 -25.63 -6.67 -14.69
C ASP A 249 -26.82 -5.70 -14.81
N PRO A 250 -27.12 -5.20 -16.03
CA PRO A 250 -28.20 -4.25 -16.24
C PRO A 250 -29.60 -4.86 -16.09
N GLU A 251 -29.74 -6.19 -16.11
CA GLU A 251 -31.04 -6.86 -15.96
C GLU A 251 -31.46 -6.93 -14.49
N THR A 252 -30.50 -7.14 -13.59
CA THR A 252 -30.76 -7.29 -12.16
C THR A 252 -30.41 -6.05 -11.34
N ASP A 253 -29.75 -5.06 -11.94
CA ASP A 253 -29.13 -3.91 -11.26
C ASP A 253 -28.20 -4.36 -10.12
N ARG A 254 -27.43 -5.42 -10.33
CA ARG A 254 -26.49 -5.96 -9.34
C ARG A 254 -25.16 -6.26 -10.00
N PHE A 255 -24.17 -6.60 -9.20
CA PHE A 255 -22.94 -7.16 -9.74
C PHE A 255 -23.13 -8.63 -10.06
N HIS A 256 -22.79 -9.00 -11.30
CA HIS A 256 -22.57 -10.36 -11.71
C HIS A 256 -21.48 -11.00 -10.86
N GLY A 257 -21.64 -12.28 -10.51
CA GLY A 257 -20.78 -12.89 -9.51
C GLY A 257 -19.32 -13.07 -9.96
N ARG A 258 -19.11 -13.51 -11.20
CA ARG A 258 -17.77 -13.91 -11.67
C ARG A 258 -17.60 -13.84 -13.18
N LEU A 259 -16.38 -13.56 -13.63
CA LEU A 259 -15.96 -13.73 -15.02
C LEU A 259 -15.04 -14.95 -15.11
N ASP A 260 -15.29 -15.84 -16.07
CA ASP A 260 -14.43 -17.01 -16.33
C ASP A 260 -13.38 -16.63 -17.39
N TYR A 261 -12.15 -17.15 -17.29
CA TYR A 261 -11.07 -16.85 -18.23
C TYR A 261 -10.44 -18.09 -18.87
N ALA A 262 -9.85 -17.88 -20.06
CA ALA A 262 -8.91 -18.80 -20.69
C ALA A 262 -7.60 -18.06 -20.96
N LEU A 263 -6.46 -18.76 -20.80
CA LEU A 263 -5.16 -18.23 -21.17
C LEU A 263 -4.98 -18.30 -22.67
N THR A 264 -4.43 -17.24 -23.25
CA THR A 264 -4.02 -17.16 -24.67
C THR A 264 -2.57 -17.59 -24.85
N ASP A 265 -2.15 -17.79 -26.10
CA ASP A 265 -0.78 -18.21 -26.44
C ASP A 265 0.31 -17.18 -26.04
N ASP A 266 -0.06 -15.90 -25.96
CA ASP A 266 0.83 -14.81 -25.51
C ASP A 266 0.84 -14.61 -23.98
N GLY A 267 0.16 -15.49 -23.23
CA GLY A 267 0.11 -15.42 -21.77
C GLY A 267 -0.78 -14.30 -21.22
N THR A 268 -1.73 -13.80 -22.02
CA THR A 268 -2.81 -12.90 -21.58
C THR A 268 -4.10 -13.68 -21.29
N MET A 269 -5.18 -12.99 -20.92
CA MET A 269 -6.47 -13.61 -20.54
C MET A 269 -7.62 -13.19 -21.45
N SER A 270 -8.36 -14.17 -21.95
CA SER A 270 -9.64 -13.96 -22.64
C SER A 270 -10.79 -14.23 -21.67
N TRP A 271 -11.75 -13.31 -21.61
CA TRP A 271 -12.82 -13.28 -20.59
C TRP A 271 -14.21 -13.54 -21.17
N GLN A 272 -15.04 -14.20 -20.38
CA GLN A 272 -16.48 -14.37 -20.63
C GLN A 272 -17.27 -14.38 -19.32
N ALA A 273 -18.58 -14.11 -19.42
CA ALA A 273 -19.48 -14.21 -18.27
C ALA A 273 -19.48 -15.65 -17.71
N GLY A 274 -19.24 -15.78 -16.41
CA GLY A 274 -19.21 -17.09 -15.76
C GLY A 274 -20.59 -17.53 -15.29
N LYS A 275 -20.78 -18.84 -15.12
CA LYS A 275 -22.02 -19.39 -14.53
C LYS A 275 -21.90 -19.54 -13.02
N GLY A 276 -22.90 -19.10 -12.26
CA GLY A 276 -22.93 -19.26 -10.81
C GLY A 276 -22.43 -18.03 -10.07
N SER A 277 -23.27 -17.50 -9.18
CA SER A 277 -22.96 -16.40 -8.28
C SER A 277 -23.06 -16.91 -6.85
N ARG A 278 -22.01 -16.73 -6.05
CA ARG A 278 -22.14 -16.87 -4.60
C ARG A 278 -22.77 -15.60 -4.07
N ARG A 279 -23.72 -15.73 -3.12
CA ARG A 279 -24.44 -14.59 -2.52
C ARG A 279 -23.52 -13.49 -1.95
N ARG A 280 -22.26 -13.81 -1.65
CA ARG A 280 -21.24 -12.87 -1.16
C ARG A 280 -20.59 -11.97 -2.21
N TYR A 281 -20.61 -12.39 -3.48
CA TYR A 281 -19.77 -11.76 -4.50
C TYR A 281 -20.18 -10.33 -4.79
N GLY A 282 -21.48 -10.13 -4.97
CA GLY A 282 -22.06 -8.83 -5.22
C GLY A 282 -21.98 -7.85 -4.04
N PRO A 283 -22.44 -8.23 -2.83
CA PRO A 283 -22.39 -7.36 -1.66
C PRO A 283 -21.02 -6.78 -1.33
N LEU A 284 -19.96 -7.61 -1.38
CA LEU A 284 -18.61 -7.14 -1.10
C LEU A 284 -18.06 -6.22 -2.21
N ALA A 285 -18.50 -6.42 -3.46
CA ALA A 285 -18.21 -5.50 -4.56
C ALA A 285 -18.90 -4.13 -4.37
N LEU A 286 -20.16 -4.13 -3.92
CA LEU A 286 -20.87 -2.90 -3.58
C LEU A 286 -20.19 -2.16 -2.42
N LEU A 287 -19.75 -2.88 -1.39
CA LEU A 287 -19.02 -2.29 -0.27
C LEU A 287 -17.77 -1.54 -0.74
N GLY A 288 -16.97 -2.11 -1.64
CA GLY A 288 -15.80 -1.46 -2.23
C GLY A 288 -16.16 -0.19 -3.02
N ALA A 289 -17.16 -0.26 -3.89
CA ALA A 289 -17.62 0.88 -4.68
C ALA A 289 -18.21 2.01 -3.81
N ALA A 290 -18.98 1.65 -2.77
CA ALA A 290 -19.53 2.57 -1.79
C ALA A 290 -18.41 3.27 -1.00
N ARG A 291 -17.37 2.53 -0.59
CA ARG A 291 -16.23 3.11 0.11
C ARG A 291 -15.46 4.08 -0.78
N TRP A 292 -15.18 3.73 -2.03
CA TRP A 292 -14.57 4.64 -2.99
C TRP A 292 -15.38 5.93 -3.09
N ARG A 293 -16.70 5.82 -3.28
CA ARG A 293 -17.60 6.97 -3.46
C ARG A 293 -17.68 7.87 -2.23
N GLN A 294 -17.62 7.29 -1.03
CA GLN A 294 -17.64 8.03 0.24
C GLN A 294 -16.28 8.66 0.57
N SER A 295 -15.19 8.14 0.03
CA SER A 295 -13.83 8.64 0.29
C SER A 295 -13.54 9.99 -0.40
N PRO A 296 -12.45 10.69 -0.01
CA PRO A 296 -11.94 11.86 -0.74
C PRO A 296 -11.52 11.58 -2.19
N LEU A 297 -11.43 10.31 -2.60
CA LEU A 297 -11.14 9.95 -3.99
C LEU A 297 -12.37 10.04 -4.88
N GLY A 298 -13.55 9.76 -4.32
CA GLY A 298 -14.81 9.60 -5.02
C GLY A 298 -15.33 10.91 -5.60
N ASP A 299 -16.00 10.79 -6.74
CA ASP A 299 -16.74 11.85 -7.39
C ASP A 299 -18.13 11.35 -7.81
N ASP A 300 -18.94 12.22 -8.41
CA ASP A 300 -20.34 11.95 -8.76
C ASP A 300 -20.54 11.33 -10.14
N ARG A 301 -19.47 11.03 -10.88
CA ARG A 301 -19.54 10.59 -12.29
C ARG A 301 -20.32 9.30 -12.49
N ASP A 302 -20.33 8.45 -11.46
CA ASP A 302 -20.93 7.11 -11.47
C ASP A 302 -22.20 7.01 -10.59
N ASP A 303 -22.70 8.12 -10.05
CA ASP A 303 -23.79 8.15 -9.07
C ASP A 303 -25.07 7.49 -9.59
N ASP A 304 -25.42 7.68 -10.86
CA ASP A 304 -26.61 7.05 -11.44
C ASP A 304 -26.51 5.53 -11.45
N ARG A 305 -25.31 4.99 -11.68
CA ARG A 305 -25.09 3.54 -11.66
C ARG A 305 -25.06 3.01 -10.22
N LEU A 306 -24.48 3.76 -9.29
CA LEU A 306 -24.51 3.43 -7.87
C LEU A 306 -25.93 3.45 -7.30
N ARG A 307 -26.79 4.40 -7.70
CA ARG A 307 -28.21 4.43 -7.32
C ARG A 307 -28.95 3.20 -7.81
N ARG A 308 -28.72 2.79 -9.06
CA ARG A 308 -29.31 1.55 -9.61
C ARG A 308 -28.86 0.33 -8.81
N LEU A 309 -27.56 0.22 -8.54
CA LEU A 309 -26.99 -0.87 -7.75
C LEU A 309 -27.60 -0.93 -6.34
N ALA A 310 -27.67 0.21 -5.64
CA ALA A 310 -28.27 0.30 -4.32
C ALA A 310 -29.73 -0.21 -4.34
N ALA A 311 -30.54 0.27 -5.29
CA ALA A 311 -31.92 -0.18 -5.46
C ALA A 311 -32.03 -1.67 -5.80
N GLY A 312 -31.11 -2.21 -6.61
CA GLY A 312 -31.06 -3.63 -6.95
C GLY A 312 -30.75 -4.53 -5.75
N TYR A 313 -29.83 -4.11 -4.88
CA TYR A 313 -29.52 -4.84 -3.65
C TYR A 313 -30.56 -4.63 -2.54
N GLU A 314 -31.23 -3.49 -2.49
CA GLU A 314 -32.35 -3.28 -1.57
C GLU A 314 -33.50 -4.23 -1.90
N ARG A 315 -33.86 -4.37 -3.19
CA ARG A 315 -34.84 -5.38 -3.63
C ARG A 315 -34.43 -6.80 -3.27
N LEU A 316 -33.13 -7.12 -3.34
CA LEU A 316 -32.62 -8.43 -2.90
C LEU A 316 -32.79 -8.62 -1.38
N LEU A 317 -32.46 -7.58 -0.59
CA LEU A 317 -32.63 -7.61 0.85
C LEU A 317 -34.10 -7.83 1.21
N ASP A 318 -35.01 -7.09 0.60
CA ASP A 318 -36.44 -7.21 0.87
C ASP A 318 -37.01 -8.58 0.47
N ALA A 319 -36.51 -9.17 -0.63
CA ALA A 319 -36.99 -10.47 -1.12
C ALA A 319 -36.38 -11.68 -0.39
N GLU A 320 -35.12 -11.61 0.03
CA GLU A 320 -34.34 -12.77 0.49
C GLU A 320 -33.60 -12.55 1.83
N SER A 321 -33.94 -11.52 2.63
CA SER A 321 -33.25 -11.17 3.89
C SER A 321 -33.00 -12.37 4.81
N GLY A 322 -34.00 -13.24 4.98
CA GLY A 322 -33.91 -14.44 5.83
C GLY A 322 -32.97 -15.53 5.31
N GLU A 323 -32.54 -15.46 4.06
CA GLU A 323 -31.63 -16.42 3.45
C GLU A 323 -30.24 -15.85 3.14
N LEU A 324 -30.05 -14.55 3.31
CA LEU A 324 -28.74 -13.93 3.14
C LEU A 324 -27.80 -14.35 4.27
N PRO A 325 -26.58 -14.81 3.96
CA PRO A 325 -25.57 -15.13 4.97
C PRO A 325 -24.96 -13.87 5.59
N SER A 326 -24.28 -14.01 6.73
CA SER A 326 -23.57 -12.92 7.42
C SER A 326 -22.58 -12.18 6.50
N TYR A 327 -21.82 -12.92 5.70
CA TYR A 327 -20.88 -12.37 4.70
C TYR A 327 -21.55 -11.71 3.48
N ALA A 328 -22.88 -11.63 3.44
CA ALA A 328 -23.63 -10.77 2.52
C ALA A 328 -24.29 -9.61 3.28
N LEU A 329 -24.92 -9.88 4.42
CA LEU A 329 -25.59 -8.86 5.24
C LEU A 329 -24.64 -7.81 5.81
N GLY A 330 -23.47 -8.23 6.32
CA GLY A 330 -22.45 -7.32 6.82
C GLY A 330 -21.99 -6.32 5.74
N PRO A 331 -21.50 -6.81 4.58
CA PRO A 331 -21.13 -5.93 3.48
C PRO A 331 -22.27 -5.05 2.95
N LEU A 332 -23.51 -5.54 2.89
CA LEU A 332 -24.67 -4.71 2.52
C LEU A 332 -24.94 -3.61 3.54
N THR A 333 -24.87 -3.92 4.83
CA THR A 333 -25.04 -2.93 5.91
C THR A 333 -24.02 -1.81 5.76
N GLY A 334 -22.74 -2.18 5.59
CA GLY A 334 -21.66 -1.21 5.41
C GLY A 334 -21.79 -0.41 4.11
N ALA A 335 -22.14 -1.06 2.99
CA ALA A 335 -22.31 -0.39 1.71
C ALA A 335 -23.44 0.65 1.75
N PHE A 336 -24.60 0.30 2.30
CA PHE A 336 -25.73 1.22 2.42
C PHE A 336 -25.43 2.37 3.39
N ALA A 337 -24.72 2.12 4.49
CA ALA A 337 -24.27 3.18 5.40
C ALA A 337 -23.29 4.14 4.72
N LEU A 338 -22.29 3.63 4.00
CA LEU A 338 -21.31 4.42 3.25
C LEU A 338 -21.99 5.27 2.16
N LEU A 339 -22.91 4.68 1.39
CA LEU A 339 -23.69 5.42 0.38
C LEU A 339 -24.57 6.50 1.03
N SER A 340 -25.16 6.23 2.20
CA SER A 340 -25.93 7.23 2.94
C SER A 340 -25.07 8.43 3.33
N MET A 341 -23.85 8.19 3.82
CA MET A 341 -22.89 9.25 4.13
C MET A 341 -22.44 10.04 2.88
N ALA A 342 -22.51 9.43 1.69
CA ALA A 342 -22.29 10.09 0.41
C ALA A 342 -23.54 10.80 -0.17
N GLY A 343 -24.66 10.82 0.56
CA GLY A 343 -25.88 11.55 0.19
C GLY A 343 -26.95 10.73 -0.56
N PHE A 344 -26.85 9.39 -0.53
CA PHE A 344 -27.85 8.50 -1.11
C PHE A 344 -28.93 8.16 -0.06
N ASP A 345 -30.15 7.91 -0.50
CA ASP A 345 -31.25 7.52 0.38
C ASP A 345 -31.22 6.01 0.66
N THR A 346 -30.26 5.57 1.48
CA THR A 346 -30.00 4.14 1.75
C THR A 346 -29.89 3.78 3.23
N LEU A 347 -30.08 4.74 4.15
CA LEU A 347 -29.92 4.49 5.59
C LEU A 347 -30.91 3.45 6.11
N ASP A 348 -32.18 3.55 5.73
CA ASP A 348 -33.23 2.59 6.11
C ASP A 348 -32.87 1.16 5.71
N ALA A 349 -32.26 0.97 4.53
CA ALA A 349 -31.81 -0.35 4.07
C ALA A 349 -30.63 -0.88 4.91
N ALA A 350 -29.72 0.01 5.35
CA ALA A 350 -28.63 -0.34 6.25
C ALA A 350 -29.15 -0.81 7.62
N GLU A 351 -30.12 -0.09 8.21
CA GLU A 351 -30.73 -0.44 9.50
C GLU A 351 -31.49 -1.78 9.42
N ARG A 352 -32.23 -2.04 8.33
CA ARG A 352 -32.90 -3.33 8.11
C ARG A 352 -31.91 -4.49 7.99
N ALA A 353 -30.80 -4.30 7.28
CA ALA A 353 -29.74 -5.29 7.15
C ALA A 353 -29.04 -5.56 8.51
N PHE A 354 -28.79 -4.51 9.30
CA PHE A 354 -28.28 -4.61 10.66
C PHE A 354 -29.20 -5.42 11.56
N ALA A 355 -30.49 -5.07 11.63
CA ALA A 355 -31.46 -5.79 12.47
C ALA A 355 -31.53 -7.28 12.10
N THR A 356 -31.59 -7.58 10.79
CA THR A 356 -31.57 -8.95 10.28
C THR A 356 -30.30 -9.71 10.68
N GLY A 357 -29.14 -9.05 10.60
CA GLY A 357 -27.86 -9.64 10.99
C GLY A 357 -27.77 -9.91 12.49
N ARG A 358 -28.16 -8.92 13.30
CA ARG A 358 -28.14 -9.01 14.77
C ARG A 358 -29.01 -10.14 15.29
N ASP A 359 -30.19 -10.34 14.71
CA ASP A 359 -31.15 -11.35 15.18
C ASP A 359 -30.79 -12.79 14.79
N ARG A 360 -29.83 -12.99 13.87
CA ARG A 360 -29.59 -14.29 13.21
C ARG A 360 -28.22 -14.90 13.45
N PHE A 361 -27.22 -14.13 13.89
CA PHE A 361 -25.84 -14.58 13.93
C PHE A 361 -25.19 -14.27 15.28
N ASP A 362 -24.60 -15.31 15.88
CA ASP A 362 -23.94 -15.27 17.19
C ASP A 362 -22.39 -15.31 17.09
N PHE A 363 -21.84 -14.96 15.93
CA PHE A 363 -20.39 -15.00 15.64
C PHE A 363 -19.74 -16.39 15.80
N ASP A 364 -20.43 -17.43 15.36
CA ASP A 364 -19.92 -18.80 15.37
C ASP A 364 -19.05 -19.14 14.17
N HIS A 365 -19.10 -18.32 13.11
CA HIS A 365 -18.30 -18.48 11.91
C HIS A 365 -17.36 -17.29 11.74
N SER A 366 -16.15 -17.56 11.27
CA SER A 366 -15.15 -16.51 11.00
C SER A 366 -15.66 -15.43 10.03
N GLU A 367 -16.49 -15.82 9.06
CA GLU A 367 -17.11 -14.88 8.13
C GLU A 367 -18.10 -13.90 8.79
N ASP A 368 -18.59 -14.19 10.00
CA ASP A 368 -19.46 -13.30 10.77
C ASP A 368 -18.71 -12.02 11.17
N GLY A 369 -17.37 -12.01 11.16
CA GLY A 369 -16.57 -10.79 11.35
C GLY A 369 -16.92 -9.66 10.37
N LEU A 370 -17.46 -9.98 9.18
CA LEU A 370 -17.96 -8.97 8.24
C LEU A 370 -19.21 -8.24 8.74
N LEU A 371 -19.97 -8.81 9.68
CA LEU A 371 -21.06 -8.10 10.36
C LEU A 371 -20.51 -6.93 11.18
N LEU A 372 -19.47 -7.16 12.00
CA LEU A 372 -18.80 -6.08 12.75
C LEU A 372 -18.32 -4.97 11.81
N HIS A 373 -17.73 -5.35 10.68
CA HIS A 373 -17.29 -4.38 9.68
C HIS A 373 -18.46 -3.54 9.14
N GLY A 374 -19.56 -4.17 8.72
CA GLY A 374 -20.75 -3.46 8.26
C GLY A 374 -21.39 -2.57 9.32
N TRP A 375 -21.53 -3.10 10.54
CA TRP A 375 -22.15 -2.40 11.67
C TRP A 375 -21.33 -1.18 12.09
N SER A 376 -20.00 -1.24 11.98
CA SER A 376 -19.13 -0.11 12.30
C SER A 376 -19.33 1.09 11.36
N TYR A 377 -19.64 0.87 10.09
CA TYR A 377 -20.01 1.97 9.18
C TYR A 377 -21.42 2.48 9.44
N LEU A 378 -22.35 1.60 9.81
CA LEU A 378 -23.68 2.05 10.24
C LEU A 378 -23.61 2.92 11.49
N HIS A 379 -22.72 2.59 12.44
CA HIS A 379 -22.46 3.41 13.62
C HIS A 379 -22.10 4.86 13.24
N ASP A 380 -21.23 5.07 12.26
CA ASP A 380 -20.84 6.42 11.81
C ASP A 380 -21.96 7.15 11.07
N ALA A 381 -22.86 6.42 10.40
CA ALA A 381 -23.94 6.99 9.62
C ALA A 381 -25.13 7.45 10.49
N LEU A 382 -25.28 6.91 11.71
CA LEU A 382 -26.42 7.18 12.60
C LEU A 382 -26.19 8.41 13.47
N ALA A 383 -27.27 9.17 13.70
CA ALA A 383 -27.28 10.26 14.67
C ALA A 383 -27.29 9.76 16.13
N ASP A 384 -27.94 8.63 16.40
CA ASP A 384 -27.92 7.92 17.68
C ASP A 384 -27.49 6.46 17.45
N PRO A 385 -26.20 6.14 17.61
CA PRO A 385 -25.70 4.81 17.33
C PRO A 385 -25.77 3.86 18.52
N THR A 386 -26.43 4.21 19.64
CA THR A 386 -26.38 3.45 20.91
C THR A 386 -26.59 1.95 20.74
N ALA A 387 -27.64 1.54 20.02
CA ALA A 387 -27.95 0.12 19.80
C ALA A 387 -26.89 -0.61 18.96
N VAL A 388 -26.22 0.09 18.05
CA VAL A 388 -25.14 -0.44 17.20
C VAL A 388 -23.82 -0.48 17.99
N THR A 389 -23.54 0.54 18.82
CA THR A 389 -22.39 0.56 19.74
C THR A 389 -22.41 -0.66 20.67
N ASP A 390 -23.56 -0.97 21.26
CA ASP A 390 -23.71 -2.13 22.15
C ASP A 390 -23.47 -3.45 21.41
N ALA A 391 -24.04 -3.60 20.20
CA ALA A 391 -23.84 -4.78 19.36
C ALA A 391 -22.38 -4.95 18.91
N LEU A 392 -21.68 -3.86 18.60
CA LEU A 392 -20.27 -3.88 18.25
C LEU A 392 -19.40 -4.33 19.43
N ARG A 393 -19.69 -3.86 20.65
CA ARG A 393 -18.96 -4.28 21.86
C ARG A 393 -19.17 -5.75 22.16
N GLU A 394 -20.42 -6.19 22.13
CA GLU A 394 -20.79 -7.60 22.36
C GLU A 394 -20.15 -8.52 21.31
N GLY A 395 -20.26 -8.18 20.03
CA GLY A 395 -19.66 -8.96 18.94
C GLY A 395 -18.13 -8.96 19.00
N SER A 396 -17.49 -7.83 19.32
CA SER A 396 -16.03 -7.75 19.49
C SER A 396 -15.54 -8.63 20.63
N GLN A 397 -16.21 -8.61 21.77
CA GLN A 397 -15.91 -9.51 22.90
C GLN A 397 -16.08 -10.98 22.49
N THR A 398 -17.17 -11.31 21.80
CA THR A 398 -17.48 -12.66 21.33
C THR A 398 -16.42 -13.19 20.37
N VAL A 399 -15.94 -12.35 19.45
CA VAL A 399 -14.83 -12.67 18.55
C VAL A 399 -13.50 -12.80 19.30
N ALA A 400 -13.16 -11.84 20.17
CA ALA A 400 -11.89 -11.82 20.88
C ALA A 400 -11.70 -13.05 21.80
N THR A 401 -12.77 -13.50 22.46
CA THR A 401 -12.75 -14.71 23.31
C THR A 401 -12.50 -16.01 22.56
N ARG A 402 -12.59 -16.00 21.22
CA ARG A 402 -12.29 -17.15 20.34
C ARG A 402 -10.83 -17.19 19.88
N GLN A 403 -9.97 -16.28 20.35
CA GLN A 403 -8.56 -16.30 19.99
C GLN A 403 -7.82 -17.47 20.64
N ASN A 404 -7.08 -18.23 19.82
CA ASN A 404 -6.15 -19.23 20.29
C ASN A 404 -4.90 -18.55 20.88
N PRO A 405 -4.56 -18.79 22.16
CA PRO A 405 -3.45 -18.11 22.82
C PRO A 405 -2.06 -18.58 22.36
N GLU A 406 -1.95 -19.76 21.73
CA GLU A 406 -0.68 -20.29 21.24
C GLU A 406 -0.34 -19.75 19.85
N THR A 407 -1.33 -19.62 18.97
CA THR A 407 -1.12 -19.20 17.58
C THR A 407 -1.47 -17.74 17.33
N GLY A 408 -2.26 -17.10 18.20
CA GLY A 408 -2.81 -15.77 17.98
C GLY A 408 -3.96 -15.73 16.96
N LEU A 409 -4.30 -16.85 16.32
CA LEU A 409 -5.40 -16.91 15.35
C LEU A 409 -6.77 -17.01 16.02
N PHE A 410 -7.81 -16.52 15.36
CA PHE A 410 -9.19 -16.70 15.81
C PHE A 410 -9.74 -18.06 15.38
N GLU A 411 -10.31 -18.83 16.32
CA GLU A 411 -10.84 -20.17 16.09
C GLU A 411 -12.36 -20.20 16.20
N PHE A 412 -13.02 -20.37 15.06
CA PHE A 412 -14.47 -20.46 14.94
C PHE A 412 -14.91 -21.89 14.65
N SER A 413 -16.23 -22.13 14.75
CA SER A 413 -16.82 -23.47 14.57
C SER A 413 -16.70 -24.00 13.13
N ASN A 414 -16.43 -23.13 12.15
CA ASN A 414 -16.30 -23.53 10.77
C ASN A 414 -14.90 -24.03 10.42
N ALA A 415 -14.84 -25.11 9.64
CA ALA A 415 -13.60 -25.79 9.20
C ALA A 415 -12.66 -24.94 8.33
N THR A 416 -13.00 -23.67 8.08
CA THR A 416 -12.25 -22.75 7.22
C THR A 416 -11.70 -21.57 8.00
N THR A 417 -11.87 -21.56 9.32
CA THR A 417 -11.48 -20.46 10.22
C THR A 417 -10.00 -20.11 10.12
N ASP A 418 -9.14 -21.11 10.00
CA ASP A 418 -7.70 -20.97 9.93
C ASP A 418 -7.21 -20.33 8.62
N ARG A 419 -8.05 -20.20 7.59
CA ARG A 419 -7.65 -19.64 6.30
C ARG A 419 -7.31 -18.17 6.40
N HIS A 420 -6.32 -17.73 5.64
CA HIS A 420 -5.91 -16.32 5.56
C HIS A 420 -7.07 -15.35 5.33
N GLN A 421 -7.88 -15.62 4.30
CA GLN A 421 -9.07 -14.83 4.01
C GLN A 421 -10.00 -14.64 5.21
N ASN A 422 -10.23 -15.71 5.98
CA ASN A 422 -11.18 -15.71 7.09
C ASN A 422 -10.62 -14.93 8.30
N GLN A 423 -9.32 -15.06 8.56
CA GLN A 423 -8.65 -14.23 9.57
C GLN A 423 -8.70 -12.75 9.20
N MET A 424 -8.48 -12.40 7.93
CA MET A 424 -8.54 -11.00 7.50
C MET A 424 -9.95 -10.41 7.65
N TYR A 425 -11.02 -11.17 7.35
CA TYR A 425 -12.40 -10.71 7.56
C TYR A 425 -12.70 -10.38 9.02
N VAL A 426 -12.19 -11.21 9.94
CA VAL A 426 -12.31 -10.96 11.38
C VAL A 426 -11.55 -9.69 11.77
N LEU A 427 -10.32 -9.52 11.26
CA LEU A 427 -9.51 -8.33 11.53
C LEU A 427 -10.14 -7.04 10.99
N TRP A 428 -10.74 -7.05 9.80
CA TRP A 428 -11.43 -5.86 9.28
C TRP A 428 -12.52 -5.40 10.25
N GLY A 429 -13.36 -6.34 10.69
CA GLY A 429 -14.45 -6.05 11.61
C GLY A 429 -13.97 -5.64 12.99
N LEU A 430 -13.04 -6.40 13.58
CA LEU A 430 -12.55 -6.15 14.93
C LEU A 430 -11.81 -4.81 15.04
N CYS A 431 -10.87 -4.52 14.13
CA CYS A 431 -10.12 -3.27 14.16
C CYS A 431 -11.05 -2.07 13.95
N ARG A 432 -11.99 -2.15 13.01
CA ARG A 432 -12.93 -1.04 12.78
C ARG A 432 -13.91 -0.86 13.95
N ALA A 433 -14.34 -1.95 14.60
CA ALA A 433 -15.16 -1.88 15.81
C ALA A 433 -14.41 -1.23 16.99
N VAL A 434 -13.11 -1.51 17.16
CA VAL A 434 -12.23 -0.85 18.14
C VAL A 434 -12.22 0.66 17.92
N GLU A 435 -12.02 1.10 16.68
CA GLU A 435 -11.90 2.51 16.31
C GLU A 435 -13.17 3.32 16.66
N VAL A 436 -14.36 2.74 16.52
CA VAL A 436 -15.63 3.47 16.72
C VAL A 436 -16.33 3.22 18.05
N ALA A 437 -16.16 2.04 18.68
CA ALA A 437 -17.05 1.62 19.77
C ALA A 437 -16.40 0.76 20.87
N ALA A 438 -15.53 -0.18 20.51
CA ALA A 438 -15.10 -1.26 21.38
C ALA A 438 -13.91 -0.91 22.31
N GLY A 439 -13.20 0.18 22.01
CA GLY A 439 -12.01 0.61 22.78
C GLY A 439 -10.77 -0.23 22.47
N ASP A 440 -9.60 0.25 22.89
CA ASP A 440 -8.27 -0.27 22.53
C ASP A 440 -7.96 -1.69 23.06
N GLY A 441 -8.73 -2.20 24.01
CA GLY A 441 -8.50 -3.49 24.68
C GLY A 441 -8.45 -4.73 23.77
N TYR A 442 -8.90 -4.62 22.51
CA TYR A 442 -8.85 -5.72 21.53
C TYR A 442 -7.74 -5.58 20.47
N LEU A 443 -6.97 -4.48 20.48
CA LEU A 443 -5.86 -4.29 19.52
C LEU A 443 -4.80 -5.38 19.66
N ALA A 444 -4.50 -5.81 20.88
CA ALA A 444 -3.56 -6.90 21.13
C ALA A 444 -4.00 -8.22 20.48
N ASN A 445 -5.31 -8.48 20.38
CA ASN A 445 -5.82 -9.65 19.67
C ASN A 445 -5.56 -9.51 18.16
N ALA A 446 -5.84 -8.34 17.59
CA ALA A 446 -5.58 -8.08 16.17
C ALA A 446 -4.08 -8.20 15.83
N GLU A 447 -3.22 -7.65 16.68
CA GLU A 447 -1.76 -7.69 16.54
C GLU A 447 -1.23 -9.13 16.54
N ALA A 448 -1.69 -10.00 17.45
CA ALA A 448 -1.23 -11.38 17.49
C ALA A 448 -1.55 -12.16 16.20
N ALA A 449 -2.71 -11.93 15.59
CA ALA A 449 -3.07 -12.55 14.31
C ALA A 449 -2.29 -11.94 13.13
N LEU A 450 -1.97 -10.65 13.18
CA LEU A 450 -1.10 -9.99 12.21
C LEU A 450 0.35 -10.50 12.32
N ASP A 451 0.89 -10.65 13.52
CA ASP A 451 2.22 -11.21 13.75
C ASP A 451 2.31 -12.64 13.22
N TYR A 452 1.32 -13.50 13.50
CA TYR A 452 1.26 -14.82 12.88
C TYR A 452 1.28 -14.74 11.34
N THR A 453 0.53 -13.79 10.77
CA THR A 453 0.49 -13.58 9.31
C THR A 453 1.87 -13.18 8.78
N LEU A 454 2.57 -12.28 9.46
CA LEU A 454 3.90 -11.82 9.07
C LEU A 454 4.95 -12.94 9.19
N ASP A 455 4.92 -13.69 10.29
CA ASP A 455 5.94 -14.70 10.59
C ASP A 455 5.75 -15.99 9.80
N THR A 456 4.50 -16.34 9.49
CA THR A 456 4.16 -17.67 8.95
C THR A 456 3.62 -17.63 7.52
N ARG A 457 2.91 -16.55 7.13
CA ARG A 457 2.20 -16.51 5.83
C ARG A 457 2.86 -15.60 4.81
N LEU A 458 3.45 -14.49 5.23
CA LEU A 458 4.09 -13.55 4.33
C LEU A 458 5.43 -14.12 3.85
N ARG A 459 5.54 -14.37 2.54
CA ARG A 459 6.77 -14.84 1.92
C ARG A 459 7.77 -13.69 1.73
N GLY A 460 9.03 -14.05 1.47
CA GLY A 460 10.08 -13.07 1.18
C GLY A 460 9.82 -12.22 -0.07
N ASP A 461 9.07 -12.75 -1.04
CA ASP A 461 8.61 -12.05 -2.25
C ASP A 461 7.31 -11.24 -2.04
N GLY A 462 6.82 -11.13 -0.80
CA GLY A 462 5.60 -10.39 -0.48
C GLY A 462 4.30 -11.17 -0.63
N ALA A 463 4.31 -12.37 -1.23
CA ALA A 463 3.08 -13.13 -1.42
C ALA A 463 2.58 -13.77 -0.12
N LEU A 464 1.28 -13.62 0.16
CA LEU A 464 0.62 -14.30 1.29
C LEU A 464 0.16 -15.73 0.94
N ARG A 465 0.59 -16.69 1.75
CA ARG A 465 0.08 -18.07 1.73
C ARG A 465 -1.37 -18.11 2.18
N TRP A 466 -2.22 -18.85 1.47
CA TRP A 466 -3.61 -19.03 1.88
C TRP A 466 -3.77 -19.83 3.17
N LEU A 467 -3.05 -20.95 3.24
CA LEU A 467 -3.11 -21.92 4.33
C LEU A 467 -1.78 -22.66 4.40
N GLU A 468 -1.37 -23.05 5.61
CA GLU A 468 -0.24 -23.96 5.78
C GLU A 468 -0.71 -25.41 5.64
N PRO A 469 -0.11 -26.21 4.74
CA PRO A 469 -0.57 -27.58 4.56
C PRO A 469 -0.13 -28.48 5.72
N HIS A 470 -1.07 -29.24 6.26
CA HIS A 470 -0.75 -30.28 7.22
C HIS A 470 0.13 -31.37 6.58
N ARG A 471 0.88 -32.12 7.40
CA ARG A 471 1.79 -33.19 6.90
C ARG A 471 1.05 -34.25 6.08
N LEU A 472 -0.18 -34.60 6.46
CA LEU A 472 -1.00 -35.59 5.77
C LEU A 472 -1.50 -35.10 4.41
N GLU A 473 -1.84 -33.81 4.31
CA GLU A 473 -2.25 -33.18 3.05
C GLU A 473 -1.11 -33.14 2.04
N ARG A 474 0.11 -32.80 2.51
CA ARG A 474 1.33 -32.90 1.71
C ARG A 474 1.56 -34.31 1.19
N LEU A 475 1.35 -35.33 2.03
CA LEU A 475 1.49 -36.73 1.64
C LEU A 475 0.42 -37.16 0.62
N SER A 476 -0.84 -36.73 0.78
CA SER A 476 -1.92 -37.04 -0.17
C SER A 476 -1.60 -36.52 -1.57
N VAL A 477 -1.12 -35.28 -1.66
CA VAL A 477 -0.70 -34.68 -2.93
C VAL A 477 0.52 -35.39 -3.51
N ALA A 478 1.51 -35.74 -2.69
CA ALA A 478 2.68 -36.50 -3.13
C ALA A 478 2.30 -37.88 -3.71
N LEU A 479 1.18 -38.45 -3.24
CA LEU A 479 0.61 -39.71 -3.74
C LEU A 479 -0.35 -39.52 -4.93
N GLY A 480 -0.48 -38.30 -5.46
CA GLY A 480 -1.34 -38.00 -6.61
C GLY A 480 -2.85 -38.13 -6.33
N ARG A 481 -3.28 -37.97 -5.08
CA ARG A 481 -4.69 -38.10 -4.67
C ARG A 481 -5.30 -36.73 -4.35
N GLY A 482 -6.47 -36.43 -4.94
CA GLY A 482 -7.33 -35.30 -4.58
C GLY A 482 -7.44 -34.18 -5.64
N GLU A 483 -8.20 -33.14 -5.30
CA GLU A 483 -8.29 -31.90 -6.09
C GLU A 483 -6.95 -31.12 -6.07
N TYR A 484 -6.82 -30.11 -6.96
CA TYR A 484 -5.61 -29.28 -6.98
C TYR A 484 -5.41 -28.63 -5.60
N PRO A 485 -4.24 -28.80 -4.97
CA PRO A 485 -4.01 -28.35 -3.61
C PRO A 485 -4.03 -26.83 -3.53
N GLN A 486 -5.04 -26.36 -2.84
CA GLN A 486 -5.35 -24.96 -2.65
C GLN A 486 -4.23 -24.15 -1.98
N TRP A 487 -3.40 -24.77 -1.12
CA TRP A 487 -2.21 -24.13 -0.54
C TRP A 487 -1.08 -23.88 -1.55
N LYS A 488 -1.17 -24.42 -2.78
CA LYS A 488 -0.29 -24.06 -3.90
C LYS A 488 -0.75 -22.81 -4.64
N LEU A 489 -1.85 -22.19 -4.24
CA LEU A 489 -2.35 -20.95 -4.85
C LEU A 489 -2.01 -19.75 -3.98
N LEU A 490 -1.30 -18.80 -4.58
CA LEU A 490 -1.01 -17.47 -4.05
C LEU A 490 -2.06 -16.52 -4.63
N PHE A 491 -3.10 -16.22 -3.87
CA PHE A 491 -4.21 -15.41 -4.34
C PHE A 491 -3.88 -13.91 -4.29
N ALA A 492 -4.21 -13.19 -5.36
CA ALA A 492 -4.04 -11.74 -5.41
C ALA A 492 -4.91 -11.01 -4.38
N CYS A 493 -6.16 -11.46 -4.21
CA CYS A 493 -7.09 -10.85 -3.26
C CYS A 493 -6.61 -10.92 -1.80
N HIS A 494 -5.74 -11.88 -1.45
CA HIS A 494 -5.19 -11.97 -0.10
C HIS A 494 -4.23 -10.84 0.24
N GLN A 495 -3.55 -10.28 -0.77
CA GLN A 495 -2.68 -9.12 -0.59
C GLN A 495 -3.54 -7.90 -0.24
N SER A 496 -4.63 -7.69 -1.00
CA SER A 496 -5.61 -6.63 -0.72
C SER A 496 -6.27 -6.80 0.64
N PHE A 497 -6.60 -8.05 1.02
CA PHE A 497 -7.22 -8.31 2.32
C PHE A 497 -6.31 -7.98 3.50
N PHE A 498 -5.02 -8.29 3.36
CA PHE A 498 -4.02 -7.96 4.35
C PHE A 498 -3.77 -6.45 4.42
N ALA A 499 -3.64 -5.78 3.28
CA ALA A 499 -3.50 -4.32 3.23
C ALA A 499 -4.68 -3.60 3.91
N LEU A 500 -5.91 -4.07 3.67
CA LEU A 500 -7.10 -3.53 4.32
C LEU A 500 -7.12 -3.79 5.84
N ALA A 501 -6.73 -5.00 6.28
CA ALA A 501 -6.64 -5.29 7.71
C ALA A 501 -5.60 -4.41 8.41
N ALA A 502 -4.45 -4.20 7.77
CA ALA A 502 -3.38 -3.35 8.27
C ALA A 502 -3.81 -1.87 8.34
N ALA A 503 -4.52 -1.37 7.33
CA ALA A 503 -5.07 -0.01 7.33
C ALA A 503 -6.03 0.21 8.51
N HIS A 504 -6.97 -0.73 8.73
CA HIS A 504 -7.89 -0.65 9.87
C HIS A 504 -7.19 -0.80 11.22
N TYR A 505 -6.17 -1.67 11.34
CA TYR A 505 -5.37 -1.78 12.57
C TYR A 505 -4.66 -0.47 12.91
N ARG A 506 -4.04 0.18 11.92
CA ARG A 506 -3.37 1.48 12.09
C ARG A 506 -4.38 2.56 12.49
N ALA A 507 -5.51 2.66 11.79
CA ALA A 507 -6.57 3.62 12.09
C ALA A 507 -7.14 3.45 13.51
N ALA A 508 -7.20 2.21 13.99
CA ALA A 508 -7.61 1.88 15.35
C ALA A 508 -6.57 2.22 16.44
N GLY A 509 -5.40 2.74 16.07
CA GLY A 509 -4.33 3.14 16.99
C GLY A 509 -3.24 2.09 17.22
N GLY A 510 -3.19 1.05 16.38
CA GLY A 510 -2.13 0.04 16.43
C GLY A 510 -0.75 0.62 16.07
N ASP A 511 0.29 0.18 16.79
CA ASP A 511 1.66 0.69 16.68
C ASP A 511 2.64 -0.27 16.00
N ARG A 512 2.20 -1.51 15.71
CA ARG A 512 2.99 -2.48 14.94
C ARG A 512 3.34 -1.89 13.56
N PRO A 513 4.63 -1.85 13.17
CA PRO A 513 5.01 -1.30 11.85
C PRO A 513 4.62 -2.28 10.73
N LEU A 514 3.60 -1.89 9.95
CA LEU A 514 3.03 -2.68 8.86
C LEU A 514 3.29 -2.10 7.45
N ASP A 515 3.81 -0.88 7.37
CA ASP A 515 4.02 -0.14 6.11
C ASP A 515 4.86 -0.94 5.10
N ARG A 516 6.01 -1.47 5.53
CA ARG A 516 6.88 -2.32 4.68
C ARG A 516 6.23 -3.65 4.31
N PRO A 517 5.67 -4.45 5.24
CA PRO A 517 4.90 -5.64 4.88
C PRO A 517 3.80 -5.40 3.86
N VAL A 518 3.03 -4.33 4.02
CA VAL A 518 1.96 -3.95 3.08
C VAL A 518 2.53 -3.55 1.73
N GLY A 519 3.58 -2.73 1.72
CA GLY A 519 4.30 -2.36 0.50
C GLY A 519 4.74 -3.59 -0.29
N ARG A 520 5.38 -4.57 0.35
CA ARG A 520 5.79 -5.83 -0.32
C ARG A 520 4.61 -6.64 -0.85
N ALA A 521 3.53 -6.76 -0.07
CA ALA A 521 2.35 -7.52 -0.49
C ALA A 521 1.67 -6.89 -1.71
N MET A 522 1.62 -5.56 -1.76
CA MET A 522 1.07 -4.83 -2.91
C MET A 522 2.03 -4.85 -4.10
N ASP A 523 3.33 -4.69 -3.89
CA ASP A 523 4.35 -4.76 -4.94
C ASP A 523 4.38 -6.11 -5.65
N TRP A 524 4.10 -7.21 -4.92
CA TRP A 524 3.92 -8.52 -5.52
C TRP A 524 2.85 -8.53 -6.62
N LEU A 525 1.81 -7.70 -6.53
CA LEU A 525 0.80 -7.58 -7.59
C LEU A 525 1.34 -6.85 -8.84
N TYR A 526 2.36 -6.01 -8.70
CA TYR A 526 2.76 -5.01 -9.69
C TYR A 526 4.13 -5.24 -10.33
N GLY A 527 4.78 -6.36 -10.04
CA GLY A 527 6.06 -6.72 -10.65
C GLY A 527 6.99 -7.44 -9.70
N GLY A 528 6.86 -7.25 -8.39
CA GLY A 528 7.67 -7.93 -7.36
C GLY A 528 7.42 -9.43 -7.22
N ASN A 529 6.68 -10.05 -8.16
CA ASN A 529 6.42 -11.48 -8.19
C ASN A 529 7.42 -12.22 -9.10
N ALA A 530 7.38 -13.55 -9.04
CA ALA A 530 8.29 -14.42 -9.79
C ALA A 530 8.19 -14.31 -11.32
N LEU A 531 7.11 -13.71 -11.86
CA LEU A 531 7.01 -13.45 -13.30
C LEU A 531 7.66 -12.14 -13.73
N ASP A 532 8.07 -11.27 -12.79
CA ASP A 532 8.56 -9.91 -13.07
C ASP A 532 7.59 -9.11 -13.96
N ARG A 533 6.28 -9.27 -13.69
CA ARG A 533 5.19 -8.68 -14.47
C ARG A 533 4.08 -8.15 -13.58
N ASP A 534 3.51 -7.03 -13.97
CA ASP A 534 2.29 -6.49 -13.36
C ASP A 534 1.11 -7.45 -13.67
N LEU A 535 0.52 -7.99 -12.60
CA LEU A 535 -0.59 -8.94 -12.71
C LEU A 535 -1.88 -8.27 -13.22
N THR A 536 -1.97 -6.94 -13.18
CA THR A 536 -3.10 -6.19 -13.75
C THR A 536 -3.02 -6.11 -15.28
N ASP A 537 -1.81 -6.00 -15.83
CA ASP A 537 -1.59 -5.94 -17.28
C ASP A 537 -1.86 -7.30 -17.94
N ILE A 538 -1.60 -8.40 -17.24
CA ILE A 538 -1.89 -9.76 -17.72
C ILE A 538 -3.39 -9.98 -17.94
N THR A 539 -4.25 -9.39 -17.10
CA THR A 539 -5.70 -9.60 -17.23
C THR A 539 -6.32 -8.77 -18.34
N GLY A 540 -5.76 -7.58 -18.63
CA GLY A 540 -6.39 -6.58 -19.50
C GLY A 540 -7.72 -6.03 -18.95
N LEU A 541 -8.03 -6.27 -17.67
CA LEU A 541 -9.25 -5.79 -17.00
C LEU A 541 -9.00 -4.62 -16.04
N GLY A 542 -7.73 -4.18 -15.90
CA GLY A 542 -7.36 -3.17 -14.88
C GLY A 542 -7.34 -3.71 -13.45
N VAL A 543 -7.41 -5.04 -13.27
CA VAL A 543 -7.39 -5.73 -11.97
C VAL A 543 -6.40 -6.88 -11.99
N PRO A 544 -5.79 -7.25 -10.86
CA PRO A 544 -4.80 -8.33 -10.86
C PRO A 544 -5.45 -9.66 -11.21
N THR A 545 -4.63 -10.60 -11.69
CA THR A 545 -5.02 -12.01 -11.88
C THR A 545 -5.66 -12.58 -10.60
N ARG A 546 -6.34 -13.72 -10.70
CA ARG A 546 -6.89 -14.38 -9.50
C ARG A 546 -5.76 -14.83 -8.57
N HIS A 547 -4.76 -15.49 -9.15
CA HIS A 547 -3.69 -16.15 -8.43
C HIS A 547 -2.46 -16.31 -9.32
N LEU A 548 -1.33 -16.56 -8.65
CA LEU A 548 -0.23 -17.34 -9.19
C LEU A 548 -0.13 -18.65 -8.41
N THR A 549 0.29 -19.72 -9.05
CA THR A 549 0.65 -20.93 -8.33
C THR A 549 2.03 -20.77 -7.68
N THR A 550 2.36 -21.59 -6.69
CA THR A 550 3.69 -21.58 -6.03
C THR A 550 4.85 -21.99 -6.95
N ASP A 551 4.53 -22.51 -8.14
CA ASP A 551 5.41 -22.85 -9.26
C ASP A 551 5.23 -21.87 -10.43
N ASP A 552 4.74 -20.66 -10.14
CA ASP A 552 4.72 -19.49 -11.02
C ASP A 552 3.86 -19.65 -12.29
N ARG A 553 2.76 -20.41 -12.18
CA ARG A 553 1.80 -20.62 -13.28
C ARG A 553 0.52 -19.82 -13.05
N LEU A 554 -0.14 -19.47 -14.15
CA LEU A 554 -1.43 -18.76 -14.17
C LEU A 554 -2.63 -19.70 -14.34
N ASP A 555 -2.37 -20.99 -14.58
CA ASP A 555 -3.38 -22.03 -14.71
C ASP A 555 -3.47 -22.90 -13.44
N ALA A 556 -4.68 -22.96 -12.89
CA ALA A 556 -5.04 -23.93 -11.87
C ALA A 556 -6.43 -24.49 -12.15
N PRO A 557 -6.58 -25.83 -12.30
CA PRO A 557 -7.87 -26.45 -12.57
C PRO A 557 -8.95 -26.00 -11.58
N GLY A 558 -10.11 -25.56 -12.12
CA GLY A 558 -11.26 -25.12 -11.33
C GLY A 558 -11.14 -23.71 -10.73
N ASN A 559 -10.05 -23.00 -10.99
CA ASN A 559 -9.78 -21.66 -10.47
C ASN A 559 -9.63 -20.60 -11.58
N GLN A 560 -10.03 -20.89 -12.82
CA GLN A 560 -9.97 -19.94 -13.94
C GLN A 560 -11.13 -18.95 -13.95
N PHE A 561 -11.28 -18.16 -12.88
CA PHE A 561 -12.29 -17.12 -12.79
C PHE A 561 -11.86 -15.94 -11.90
N LYS A 562 -12.45 -14.76 -12.10
CA LYS A 562 -12.34 -13.59 -11.22
C LYS A 562 -13.70 -13.31 -10.60
N GLY A 563 -13.79 -13.31 -9.26
CA GLY A 563 -15.03 -12.96 -8.56
C GLY A 563 -15.14 -11.46 -8.30
N ALA A 564 -16.36 -10.91 -8.35
CA ALA A 564 -16.61 -9.50 -8.08
C ALA A 564 -16.12 -9.08 -6.68
N TYR A 565 -16.21 -9.97 -5.68
CA TYR A 565 -15.71 -9.69 -4.32
C TYR A 565 -14.20 -9.39 -4.28
N GLU A 566 -13.41 -10.01 -5.17
CA GLU A 566 -11.96 -9.77 -5.21
C GLU A 566 -11.67 -8.37 -5.71
N VAL A 567 -12.45 -7.91 -6.69
CA VAL A 567 -12.33 -6.56 -7.24
C VAL A 567 -12.83 -5.53 -6.23
N GLY A 568 -13.96 -5.81 -5.56
CA GLY A 568 -14.49 -4.96 -4.48
C GLY A 568 -13.50 -4.71 -3.36
N ALA A 569 -12.90 -5.78 -2.83
CA ALA A 569 -11.91 -5.65 -1.77
C ALA A 569 -10.60 -5.00 -2.25
N TYR A 570 -10.21 -5.25 -3.51
CA TYR A 570 -9.06 -4.57 -4.10
C TYR A 570 -9.30 -3.06 -4.19
N LEU A 571 -10.46 -2.64 -4.72
CA LEU A 571 -10.88 -1.24 -4.76
C LEU A 571 -10.91 -0.61 -3.36
N PHE A 572 -11.43 -1.34 -2.37
CA PHE A 572 -11.43 -0.88 -0.98
C PHE A 572 -10.01 -0.67 -0.48
N ALA A 573 -9.14 -1.68 -0.60
CA ALA A 573 -7.75 -1.60 -0.13
C ALA A 573 -6.99 -0.45 -0.80
N LEU A 574 -7.15 -0.26 -2.11
CA LEU A 574 -6.55 0.87 -2.84
C LEU A 574 -7.09 2.22 -2.37
N THR A 575 -8.37 2.29 -2.02
CA THR A 575 -8.98 3.51 -1.48
C THR A 575 -8.35 3.88 -0.14
N GLU A 576 -8.17 2.92 0.77
CA GLU A 576 -7.47 3.14 2.04
C GLU A 576 -5.99 3.50 1.84
N LEU A 577 -5.27 2.76 0.99
CA LEU A 577 -3.84 3.00 0.75
C LEU A 577 -3.54 4.35 0.09
N SER A 578 -4.52 4.92 -0.62
CA SER A 578 -4.39 6.25 -1.23
C SER A 578 -4.56 7.39 -0.21
N VAL A 579 -5.09 7.11 0.98
CA VAL A 579 -5.31 8.08 2.06
C VAL A 579 -4.56 7.75 3.35
N TRP A 580 -3.86 6.61 3.38
CA TRP A 580 -3.11 6.05 4.52
C TRP A 580 -2.11 7.05 5.14
#